data_AF-A0A6L7CME9-F1
#
_entry.id   AF-A0A6L7CME9-F1
#
_cell.length_a   1.000
_cell.length_b   1.000
_cell.length_c   1.000
_cell.angle_alpha   90.00
_cell.angle_beta   90.00
_cell.angle_gamma   90.00
#
_symmetry.space_group_name_H-M   'P 1'
#
loop_
_entity.id
_entity.type
_entity.pdbx_description
1 polymer ?
#
loop_
_entity_poly.entity_id
_entity_poly.type
_entity_poly.pdbx_seq_one_letter_code
_entity_poly.pdbx_strand_id
1 'polypeptide(L)' 'GAADSTGYYKNQGTAQNIQLELQDDSGNTLNTGATKTVQVDDSSQSAHFPLQVRALTVNGGATQGTIQAVISITYTYS' A
#
# COMPACT_ATOMS: atom_id res chain seq x y z
N GLY A 1 -2.37 6.17 4.31
CA GLY A 1 -3.02 7.07 3.34
C GLY A 1 -4.52 6.86 3.39
N ALA A 2 -5.31 7.81 2.88
CA ALA A 2 -6.76 7.64 2.81
C ALA A 2 -7.15 6.53 1.81
N ALA A 3 -8.07 5.66 2.20
CA ALA A 3 -8.71 4.72 1.28
C ALA A 3 -9.84 5.43 0.50
N ASP A 4 -10.13 4.96 -0.71
CA ASP A 4 -11.36 5.32 -1.43
C ASP A 4 -12.50 4.30 -1.18
N SER A 5 -13.62 4.44 -1.89
CA SER A 5 -14.79 3.57 -1.77
C SER A 5 -14.55 2.09 -2.15
N THR A 6 -13.43 1.78 -2.80
CA THR A 6 -13.03 0.41 -3.14
C THR A 6 -12.20 -0.24 -2.02
N GLY A 7 -11.82 0.52 -0.99
CA GLY A 7 -10.98 0.08 0.12
C GLY A 7 -9.47 0.21 -0.12
N TYR A 8 -9.05 0.36 -1.38
CA TYR A 8 -7.65 0.62 -1.75
C TYR A 8 -7.24 2.07 -1.51
N TYR A 9 -5.93 2.36 -1.54
CA TYR A 9 -5.44 3.72 -1.36
C TYR A 9 -5.88 4.62 -2.52
N LYS A 10 -6.48 5.76 -2.16
CA LYS A 10 -6.98 6.74 -3.11
C LYS A 10 -5.84 7.39 -3.90
N ASN A 11 -5.99 7.47 -5.22
CA ASN A 11 -5.19 8.38 -6.01
C ASN A 11 -5.58 9.84 -5.70
N GLN A 12 -4.63 10.62 -5.19
CA GLN A 12 -4.76 12.07 -4.94
C GLN A 12 -4.31 12.92 -6.15
N GLY A 13 -3.77 12.28 -7.19
CA GLY A 13 -3.50 12.91 -8.47
C GLY A 13 -4.77 13.12 -9.30
N THR A 14 -4.60 13.56 -10.54
CA THR A 14 -5.73 13.92 -11.42
C THR A 14 -6.28 12.75 -12.24
N ALA A 15 -5.58 11.60 -12.31
CA ALA A 15 -6.10 10.41 -12.99
C ALA A 15 -7.28 9.82 -12.22
N GLN A 16 -8.41 9.62 -12.90
CA GLN A 16 -9.61 9.03 -12.31
C GLN A 16 -9.62 7.51 -12.49
N ASN A 17 -10.42 6.83 -11.67
CA ASN A 17 -10.62 5.38 -11.70
C ASN A 17 -9.32 4.57 -11.57
N ILE A 18 -8.35 5.12 -10.82
CA ILE A 18 -7.10 4.46 -10.45
C ILE A 18 -7.01 4.40 -8.92
N GLN A 19 -6.76 3.20 -8.43
CA GLN A 19 -6.44 2.87 -7.06
C GLN A 19 -4.94 2.53 -6.94
N LEU A 20 -4.41 2.57 -5.72
CA LEU A 20 -3.08 2.06 -5.40
C LEU A 20 -3.22 0.90 -4.42
N GLU A 21 -2.62 -0.24 -4.75
CA GLU A 21 -2.57 -1.42 -3.90
C GLU A 21 -1.15 -1.63 -3.37
N LEU A 22 -1.04 -1.83 -2.06
CA LEU A 22 0.17 -2.27 -1.36
C LEU A 22 -0.02 -3.74 -0.97
N GLN A 23 0.96 -4.58 -1.24
CA GLN A 23 0.98 -5.97 -0.78
C GLN A 23 2.30 -6.30 -0.09
N ASP A 24 2.26 -7.31 0.78
CA ASP A 24 3.46 -8.03 1.20
C ASP A 24 3.94 -9.03 0.13
N ASP A 25 5.10 -9.63 0.37
CA ASP A 25 5.71 -10.67 -0.48
C ASP A 25 4.92 -11.98 -0.57
N SER A 26 3.89 -12.13 0.26
CA SER A 26 2.99 -13.29 0.31
C SER A 26 1.68 -13.02 -0.43
N GLY A 27 1.52 -11.84 -1.03
CA GLY A 27 0.33 -11.42 -1.77
C GLY A 27 -0.81 -10.91 -0.90
N ASN A 28 -0.59 -10.64 0.39
CA ASN A 28 -1.60 -10.07 1.26
C ASN A 28 -1.72 -8.56 1.02
N THR A 29 -2.92 -8.08 0.72
CA THR A 29 -3.20 -6.65 0.58
C THR A 29 -3.15 -5.94 1.93
N LEU A 30 -2.32 -4.91 2.01
CA LEU A 30 -2.15 -4.05 3.19
C LEU A 30 -2.88 -2.72 2.97
N ASN A 31 -4.22 -2.75 3.04
CA ASN A 31 -5.04 -1.52 2.98
C ASN A 31 -4.92 -0.70 4.27
N THR A 32 -5.52 0.49 4.30
CA THR A 32 -5.46 1.35 5.49
C THR A 32 -5.94 0.63 6.75
N GLY A 33 -5.14 0.70 7.82
CA GLY A 33 -5.41 0.00 9.09
C GLY A 33 -4.89 -1.43 9.16
N ALA A 34 -4.38 -2.01 8.07
CA ALA A 34 -3.72 -3.31 8.11
C ALA A 34 -2.39 -3.23 8.90
N THR A 35 -1.97 -4.38 9.44
CA THR A 35 -0.69 -4.56 10.12
C THR A 35 0.08 -5.72 9.52
N LYS A 36 1.41 -5.66 9.62
CA LYS A 36 2.33 -6.75 9.26
C LYS A 36 3.41 -6.82 10.32
N THR A 37 3.76 -8.03 10.73
CA THR A 37 4.84 -8.30 11.67
C THR A 37 5.95 -9.06 10.94
N VAL A 38 7.20 -8.72 11.24
CA VAL A 38 8.40 -9.43 10.80
C VAL A 38 9.27 -9.71 12.03
N GLN A 39 10.06 -10.77 11.98
CA GLN A 39 11.05 -11.06 13.02
C GLN A 39 12.29 -10.19 12.82
N VAL A 40 12.97 -9.85 13.92
CA VAL A 40 14.31 -9.27 13.86
C VAL A 40 15.29 -10.38 13.53
N ASP A 41 16.19 -10.14 12.59
CA ASP A 41 17.34 -10.99 12.36
C ASP A 41 18.41 -10.68 13.41
N ASP A 42 18.66 -11.66 14.30
CA ASP A 42 19.61 -11.51 15.40
C ASP A 42 21.06 -11.33 14.93
N SER A 43 21.42 -11.84 13.75
CA SER A 43 22.79 -11.79 13.23
C SER A 43 23.16 -10.42 12.68
N SER A 44 22.20 -9.73 12.07
CA SER A 44 22.35 -8.37 11.52
C SER A 44 21.74 -7.29 12.39
N GLN A 45 21.04 -7.66 13.46
CA GLN A 45 20.27 -6.76 14.33
C GLN A 45 19.31 -5.87 13.52
N SER A 46 18.64 -6.44 12.51
CA SER A 46 17.81 -5.68 11.57
C SER A 46 16.49 -6.38 11.25
N ALA A 47 15.50 -5.59 10.82
CA ALA A 47 14.22 -6.08 10.33
C ALA A 47 13.92 -5.41 8.99
N HIS A 48 13.34 -6.16 8.05
CA HIS A 48 13.00 -5.66 6.72
C HIS A 48 11.56 -6.05 6.35
N PHE A 49 10.85 -5.14 5.69
CA PHE A 49 9.50 -5.37 5.19
C PHE A 49 9.54 -5.41 3.66
N PRO A 50 9.58 -6.59 3.03
CA PRO A 50 9.50 -6.71 1.59
C PRO A 50 8.07 -6.41 1.15
N LEU A 51 7.88 -5.30 0.43
CA LEU A 51 6.58 -4.82 -0.01
C LEU A 51 6.59 -4.52 -1.50
N GLN A 52 5.42 -4.63 -2.13
CA GLN A 52 5.21 -4.32 -3.53
C GLN A 52 4.00 -3.41 -3.72
N VAL A 53 4.08 -2.50 -4.69
CA VAL A 53 3.00 -1.54 -5.01
C VAL A 53 2.63 -1.66 -6.47
N ARG A 54 1.33 -1.61 -6.76
CA ARG A 54 0.82 -1.46 -8.12
C ARG A 54 -0.35 -0.48 -8.18
N ALA A 55 -0.50 0.19 -9.31
CA ALA A 55 -1.75 0.86 -9.66
C ALA A 55 -2.73 -0.17 -10.25
N LEU A 56 -4.02 -0.02 -9.97
CA LEU A 56 -5.08 -0.86 -10.51
C LEU A 56 -6.35 -0.04 -10.77
N THR A 57 -7.24 -0.56 -11.61
CA THR A 57 -8.57 0.00 -11.83
C THR A 57 -9.61 -1.05 -11.48
N VAL A 58 -10.33 -0.85 -10.37
CA VAL A 58 -11.33 -1.83 -9.91
C VAL A 58 -12.58 -1.79 -10.81
N ASN A 59 -13.02 -0.59 -11.17
CA ASN A 59 -14.25 -0.37 -11.94
C ASN A 59 -13.99 -0.11 -13.44
N GLY A 60 -12.74 -0.16 -13.90
CA GLY A 60 -12.36 0.21 -15.26
C GLY A 60 -12.41 1.72 -15.54
N GLY A 61 -12.10 2.10 -16.79
CA GLY A 61 -12.23 3.48 -17.25
C GLY A 61 -11.20 4.45 -16.66
N ALA A 62 -9.97 3.99 -16.42
CA ALA A 62 -8.86 4.85 -16.01
C ALA A 62 -8.68 6.03 -17.00
N THR A 63 -8.56 7.25 -16.47
CA THR A 63 -8.39 8.46 -17.30
C THR A 63 -6.95 8.98 -17.25
N GLN A 64 -6.56 9.76 -18.25
CA GLN A 64 -5.29 10.49 -18.22
C GLN A 64 -5.22 11.41 -16.99
N GLY A 65 -4.04 11.48 -16.38
CA GLY A 65 -3.75 12.39 -15.28
C GLY A 65 -2.56 11.92 -14.47
N THR A 66 -2.28 12.61 -13.36
CA THR A 66 -1.21 12.23 -12.43
C THR A 66 -1.66 11.14 -11.47
N ILE A 67 -0.70 10.34 -10.99
CA ILE A 67 -0.89 9.37 -9.92
C ILE A 67 -0.06 9.83 -8.72
N GLN A 68 -0.70 10.04 -7.58
CA GLN A 68 -0.06 10.46 -6.33
C GLN A 68 -0.77 9.83 -5.14
N ALA A 69 -0.03 9.20 -4.24
CA ALA A 69 -0.55 8.70 -2.97
C ALA A 69 0.57 8.68 -1.92
N VAL A 70 0.21 8.81 -0.64
CA VAL A 70 1.13 8.69 0.49
C VAL A 70 0.57 7.68 1.48
N ILE A 71 1.38 6.66 1.81
CA ILE A 71 1.06 5.64 2.81
C ILE A 71 1.93 5.86 4.04
N SER A 72 1.33 6.32 5.14
CA SER A 72 1.99 6.46 6.43
C SER A 72 2.05 5.12 7.16
N ILE A 73 3.21 4.81 7.74
CA ILE A 73 3.48 3.57 8.48
C ILE A 73 3.98 3.95 9.87
N THR A 74 3.48 3.26 10.90
CA THR A 74 3.92 3.39 12.28
C THR A 74 4.41 2.03 12.77
N TYR A 75 5.56 1.99 13.43
CA TYR A 75 6.14 0.75 13.95
C TYR A 75 5.91 0.66 15.46
N THR A 76 5.63 -0.56 15.93
CA THR A 76 5.57 -0.94 17.34
C THR A 76 6.48 -2.12 17.58
N TYR A 77 7.03 -2.24 18.79
CA TYR A 77 7.98 -3.30 19.15
C TYR A 77 7.44 -4.11 20.32
N SER A 78 7.80 -5.39 20.37
CA SER A 78 7.40 -6.36 21.41
C SER A 78 8.54 -7.33 21.70
#